data_AF-A0A7R9AFK0-F1
#
_entry.id   AF-A0A7R9AFK0-F1
#
_cell.length_a   1.000
_cell.length_b   1.000
_cell.length_c   1.000
_cell.angle_alpha   90.00
_cell.angle_beta   90.00
_cell.angle_gamma   90.00
#
_symmetry.space_group_name_H-M   'P 1'
#
loop_
_entity.id
_entity.type
_entity.pdbx_description
1 polymer ?
#
loop_
_entity_poly.entity_id
_entity_poly.type
_entity_poly.pdbx_seq_one_letter_code
_entity_poly.pdbx_strand_id
1 'polypeptide(L)'
;MSSNVYAFTRRDGETGDKKAGARHVPAQRLGEGEGGKGKKEGTVVNVSVDVIFRDVWGHMQDYPNWNHHLQRVEVVLDITPRCRLVYQVLHPVGNGIIWSRDIVAIMYWDKEGDGIYISLASTSWPALPPSSQYVRATFYPQGYVYAPMPGDPEKTLIRLVHHIDVHLAFIPAPVISLILAKTGRDTVMQFRDHLENLRKEFTGLGGV
;
A
#
# COMPACT_ATOMS: atom_id res chain seq x y z
N MET A 1 -19.28 -13.21 18.18
CA MET A 1 -18.31 -13.58 17.12
C MET A 1 -17.27 -12.49 17.10
N SER A 2 -16.06 -12.80 17.56
CA SER A 2 -15.01 -11.82 17.89
C SER A 2 -14.31 -11.32 16.63
N SER A 3 -14.47 -10.04 16.35
CA SER A 3 -13.74 -9.30 15.32
C SER A 3 -12.28 -9.14 15.75
N ASN A 4 -11.37 -9.93 15.17
CA ASN A 4 -9.93 -9.69 15.31
C ASN A 4 -9.52 -8.56 14.34
N VAL A 5 -9.79 -7.31 14.73
CA VAL A 5 -9.10 -6.16 14.16
C VAL A 5 -7.69 -6.19 14.74
N TYR A 6 -6.69 -6.47 13.91
CA TYR A 6 -5.29 -6.47 14.33
C TYR A 6 -4.90 -5.06 14.78
N ALA A 7 -4.98 -4.80 16.08
CA ALA A 7 -4.31 -3.67 16.71
C ALA A 7 -2.79 -3.86 16.51
N PHE A 8 -2.17 -3.01 15.70
CA PHE A 8 -0.72 -3.00 15.53
C PHE A 8 -0.09 -2.39 16.79
N THR A 9 0.09 -3.21 17.82
CA THR A 9 0.75 -2.78 19.04
C THR A 9 2.18 -2.31 18.74
N ARG A 10 2.47 -1.09 19.20
CA ARG A 10 3.81 -0.52 19.30
C ARG A 10 4.64 -1.50 20.15
N ARG A 11 5.73 -2.06 19.61
CA ARG A 11 6.74 -2.66 20.49
C ARG A 11 7.55 -1.52 21.06
N ASP A 12 7.36 -1.28 22.35
CA ASP A 12 8.30 -0.53 23.17
C ASP A 12 9.65 -1.26 23.15
N GLY A 13 10.74 -0.55 22.83
CA GLY A 13 12.09 -1.07 23.02
C GLY A 13 13.11 -0.94 21.88
N GLU A 14 13.13 0.16 21.11
CA GLU A 14 14.36 0.53 20.39
C GLU A 14 14.88 1.87 20.93
N THR A 15 15.82 1.75 21.88
CA THR A 15 16.67 2.81 22.40
C THR A 15 17.49 3.44 21.28
N GLY A 16 17.66 4.76 21.37
CA GLY A 16 18.07 5.65 20.29
C GLY A 16 19.34 5.29 19.52
N ASP A 17 19.28 5.52 18.21
CA ASP A 17 20.46 5.76 17.40
C ASP A 17 20.27 7.06 16.60
N LYS A 18 21.13 8.04 16.89
CA LYS A 18 21.12 9.39 16.32
C LYS A 18 21.88 9.37 15.00
N LYS A 19 21.27 8.85 13.93
CA LYS A 19 21.62 9.19 12.54
C LYS A 19 20.36 9.21 11.68
N ALA A 20 19.76 10.40 11.58
CA ALA A 20 18.63 10.68 10.68
C ALA A 20 19.13 10.77 9.23
N GLY A 21 19.42 9.60 8.65
CA GLY A 21 19.51 9.39 7.21
C GLY A 21 18.36 8.47 6.80
N ALA A 22 17.78 8.73 5.62
CA ALA A 22 16.78 7.90 4.97
C ALA A 22 17.09 6.39 5.10
N ARG A 23 16.34 5.68 5.94
CA ARG A 23 16.54 4.25 6.18
C ARG A 23 15.31 3.47 5.73
N HIS A 24 15.54 2.53 4.82
CA HIS A 24 14.56 1.51 4.48
C HIS A 24 14.30 0.61 5.71
N VAL A 25 13.03 0.35 6.03
CA VAL A 25 12.63 -0.55 7.12
C VAL A 25 12.35 -1.93 6.50
N PRO A 26 13.13 -2.96 6.85
CA PRO A 26 13.07 -4.25 6.19
C PRO A 26 11.78 -5.02 6.48
N ALA A 27 11.49 -5.95 5.59
CA ALA A 27 10.27 -6.73 5.65
C ALA A 27 10.14 -7.61 6.89
N GLN A 28 9.02 -7.49 7.62
CA GLN A 28 8.69 -8.40 8.72
C GLN A 28 7.57 -9.36 8.31
N ARG A 29 7.73 -10.65 8.65
CA ARG A 29 6.70 -11.68 8.46
C ARG A 29 5.52 -11.44 9.41
N LEU A 30 4.29 -11.54 8.91
CA LEU A 30 3.06 -11.57 9.71
C LEU A 30 2.63 -13.00 10.03
N GLY A 31 1.83 -13.15 11.10
CA GLY A 31 1.16 -14.41 11.46
C GLY A 31 0.16 -14.87 10.39
N GLU A 32 -0.30 -16.10 10.50
CA GLU A 32 -1.15 -16.75 9.50
C GLU A 32 -2.60 -16.25 9.58
N GLY A 33 -3.14 -15.80 8.44
CA GLY A 33 -4.56 -15.54 8.22
C GLY A 33 -5.09 -16.39 7.05
N GLU A 34 -6.38 -16.29 6.73
CA GLU A 34 -6.92 -16.89 5.49
C GLU A 34 -6.12 -16.35 4.29
N GLY A 35 -5.63 -17.25 3.43
CA GLY A 35 -4.82 -16.85 2.28
C GLY A 35 -3.30 -16.85 2.43
N GLY A 36 -2.77 -17.36 3.54
CA GLY A 36 -1.33 -17.46 3.76
C GLY A 36 -0.73 -16.21 4.43
N LYS A 37 0.55 -15.93 4.15
CA LYS A 37 1.36 -14.98 4.94
C LYS A 37 1.50 -13.62 4.25
N GLY A 38 1.01 -12.56 4.89
CA GLY A 38 1.27 -11.17 4.49
C GLY A 38 2.70 -10.72 4.76
N LYS A 39 3.16 -9.71 4.02
CA LYS A 39 4.48 -9.07 4.18
C LYS A 39 4.33 -7.61 4.57
N LYS A 40 5.21 -7.12 5.44
CA LYS A 40 5.34 -5.68 5.72
C LYS A 40 6.54 -5.11 5.00
N GLU A 41 6.51 -3.86 4.59
CA GLU A 41 7.67 -3.08 4.10
C GLU A 41 7.51 -1.63 4.61
N GLY A 42 8.60 -0.87 4.77
CA GLY A 42 8.45 0.52 5.25
C GLY A 42 9.59 1.46 4.91
N THR A 43 9.33 2.76 5.09
CA THR A 43 10.26 3.85 4.79
C THR A 43 9.87 5.10 5.58
N VAL A 44 10.80 6.04 5.72
CA VAL A 44 10.54 7.37 6.33
C VAL A 44 10.73 8.45 5.27
N VAL A 45 9.77 9.37 5.19
CA VAL A 45 9.78 10.51 4.27
C VAL A 45 9.68 11.83 5.02
N ASN A 46 10.18 12.91 4.40
CA ASN A 46 10.10 14.27 4.94
C ASN A 46 8.83 14.99 4.45
N VAL A 47 7.68 14.35 4.66
CA VAL A 47 6.36 14.85 4.29
C VAL A 47 5.41 14.52 5.44
N SER A 48 4.56 15.47 5.83
CA SER A 48 3.57 15.26 6.90
C SER A 48 2.45 14.31 6.49
N VAL A 49 1.82 13.66 7.47
CA VAL A 49 0.74 12.68 7.26
C VAL A 49 -0.44 13.30 6.47
N ASP A 50 -0.78 14.56 6.74
CA ASP A 50 -1.91 15.23 6.07
C ASP A 50 -1.64 15.51 4.58
N VAL A 51 -0.40 15.85 4.22
CA VAL A 51 -0.02 16.01 2.81
C VAL A 51 -0.10 14.66 2.09
N ILE A 52 0.44 13.61 2.70
CA ILE A 52 0.38 12.26 2.15
C ILE A 52 -1.07 11.83 1.98
N PHE A 53 -1.93 12.02 2.99
CA PHE A 53 -3.33 11.62 2.92
C PHE A 53 -4.09 12.33 1.80
N ARG A 54 -3.88 13.64 1.61
CA ARG A 54 -4.51 14.38 0.50
C ARG A 54 -4.08 13.85 -0.87
N ASP A 55 -2.80 13.53 -1.03
CA ASP A 55 -2.28 12.92 -2.25
C ASP A 55 -2.91 11.53 -2.47
N VAL A 56 -2.75 10.61 -1.52
CA VAL A 56 -3.16 9.22 -1.73
C VAL A 56 -4.68 9.02 -1.77
N TRP A 57 -5.45 9.75 -0.97
CA TRP A 57 -6.90 9.63 -0.97
C TRP A 57 -7.58 10.51 -2.02
N GLY A 58 -7.02 11.68 -2.31
CA GLY A 58 -7.58 12.64 -3.26
C GLY A 58 -7.25 12.34 -4.72
N HIS A 59 -6.10 11.73 -4.99
CA HIS A 59 -5.54 11.55 -6.34
C HIS A 59 -5.27 10.08 -6.68
N MET A 60 -6.20 9.20 -6.29
CA MET A 60 -6.04 7.76 -6.50
C MET A 60 -5.88 7.34 -7.97
N GLN A 61 -6.55 8.05 -8.89
CA GLN A 61 -6.44 7.76 -10.32
C GLN A 61 -5.03 8.03 -10.87
N ASP A 62 -4.23 8.85 -10.17
CA ASP A 62 -2.87 9.21 -10.56
C ASP A 62 -1.82 8.20 -10.08
N TYR A 63 -2.24 7.17 -9.33
CA TYR A 63 -1.33 6.12 -8.84
C TYR A 63 -0.44 5.50 -9.94
N PRO A 64 -0.94 5.19 -11.16
CA PRO A 64 -0.09 4.67 -12.23
C PRO A 64 1.06 5.60 -12.66
N ASN A 65 0.97 6.90 -12.39
CA ASN A 65 2.02 7.86 -12.75
C ASN A 65 3.31 7.66 -11.95
N TRP A 66 3.21 7.07 -10.75
CA TRP A 66 4.35 6.81 -9.89
C TRP A 66 4.51 5.34 -9.49
N ASN A 67 3.43 4.56 -9.46
CA ASN A 67 3.45 3.14 -9.15
C ASN A 67 3.44 2.31 -10.43
N HIS A 68 4.62 1.89 -10.89
CA HIS A 68 4.81 1.12 -12.11
C HIS A 68 4.22 -0.30 -12.04
N HIS A 69 3.73 -0.75 -10.89
CA HIS A 69 2.99 -2.00 -10.75
C HIS A 69 1.49 -1.83 -10.98
N LEU A 70 0.98 -0.59 -11.03
CA LEU A 70 -0.41 -0.27 -11.32
C LEU A 70 -0.52 0.24 -12.76
N GLN A 71 -1.34 -0.45 -13.55
CA GLN A 71 -1.70 -0.04 -14.90
C GLN A 71 -2.89 0.92 -14.89
N ARG A 72 -3.86 0.67 -14.01
CA ARG A 72 -5.10 1.46 -13.92
C ARG A 72 -5.63 1.44 -12.51
N VAL A 73 -6.14 2.58 -12.04
CA VAL A 73 -6.90 2.70 -10.79
C VAL A 73 -8.15 3.52 -11.06
N GLU A 74 -9.30 3.00 -10.67
CA GLU A 74 -10.60 3.65 -10.80
C GLU A 74 -11.32 3.62 -9.46
N VAL A 75 -11.84 4.77 -9.02
CA VAL A 75 -12.83 4.84 -7.96
C VAL A 75 -14.19 4.55 -8.60
N VAL A 76 -14.73 3.37 -8.31
CA VAL A 76 -15.98 2.90 -8.91
C VAL A 76 -17.18 3.53 -8.22
N LEU A 77 -17.10 3.64 -6.89
CA LEU A 77 -18.16 4.19 -6.05
C LEU A 77 -17.57 4.69 -4.73
N ASP A 78 -17.85 5.92 -4.33
CA ASP A 78 -17.70 6.35 -2.94
C ASP A 78 -18.93 5.87 -2.15
N ILE A 79 -18.71 4.93 -1.24
CA ILE A 79 -19.76 4.32 -0.41
C ILE A 79 -20.05 5.22 0.78
N THR A 80 -18.99 5.75 1.40
CA THR A 80 -19.02 6.77 2.45
C THR A 80 -17.80 7.68 2.31
N PRO A 81 -17.69 8.80 3.05
CA PRO A 81 -16.46 9.63 3.03
C PRO A 81 -15.17 8.87 3.40
N ARG A 82 -15.30 7.72 4.08
CA ARG A 82 -14.19 6.87 4.53
C ARG A 82 -14.05 5.57 3.76
N CYS A 83 -15.00 5.23 2.90
CA CYS A 83 -15.11 3.91 2.29
C CYS A 83 -15.45 4.04 0.82
N ARG A 84 -14.67 3.38 -0.05
CA ARG A 84 -14.90 3.38 -1.50
C ARG A 84 -14.67 2.01 -2.09
N LEU A 85 -15.39 1.74 -3.18
CA LEU A 85 -15.12 0.62 -4.07
C LEU A 85 -14.12 1.07 -5.13
N VAL A 86 -13.04 0.32 -5.29
CA VAL A 86 -12.00 0.59 -6.28
C VAL A 86 -11.80 -0.60 -7.21
N TYR A 87 -11.50 -0.29 -8.47
CA TYR A 87 -11.04 -1.23 -9.46
C TYR A 87 -9.60 -0.93 -9.82
N GLN A 88 -8.75 -1.95 -9.81
CA GLN A 88 -7.32 -1.81 -10.10
C GLN A 88 -6.89 -2.85 -11.13
N VAL A 89 -6.01 -2.45 -12.04
CA VAL A 89 -5.32 -3.36 -12.96
C VAL A 89 -3.83 -3.30 -12.66
N LEU A 90 -3.22 -4.44 -12.43
CA LEU A 90 -1.79 -4.57 -12.18
C LEU A 90 -1.04 -4.85 -13.49
N HIS A 91 0.14 -4.24 -13.64
CA HIS A 91 1.09 -4.64 -14.67
C HIS A 91 1.65 -6.05 -14.42
N PRO A 92 2.13 -6.75 -15.47
CA PRO A 92 2.87 -7.99 -15.29
C PRO A 92 4.11 -7.80 -14.41
N VAL A 93 4.43 -8.78 -13.56
CA VAL A 93 5.60 -8.73 -12.66
C VAL A 93 6.43 -10.00 -12.76
N GLY A 94 7.67 -9.92 -12.25
CA GLY A 94 8.63 -11.03 -12.30
C GLY A 94 9.01 -11.38 -13.75
N ASN A 95 9.27 -10.36 -14.57
CA ASN A 95 9.59 -10.51 -16.01
C ASN A 95 8.52 -11.32 -16.78
N GLY A 96 7.25 -11.10 -16.46
CA GLY A 96 6.12 -11.74 -17.14
C GLY A 96 5.75 -13.13 -16.61
N ILE A 97 6.40 -13.62 -15.55
CA ILE A 97 5.98 -14.86 -14.86
C ILE A 97 4.57 -14.70 -14.29
N ILE A 98 4.26 -13.54 -13.74
CA ILE A 98 2.92 -13.18 -13.29
C ILE A 98 2.36 -12.18 -14.30
N TRP A 99 1.41 -12.61 -15.13
CA TRP A 99 0.70 -11.72 -16.06
C TRP A 99 -0.21 -10.72 -15.32
N SER A 100 -0.75 -9.74 -16.05
CA SER A 100 -1.67 -8.73 -15.50
C SER A 100 -2.83 -9.35 -14.72
N ARG A 101 -3.22 -8.67 -13.66
CA ARG A 101 -4.34 -9.05 -12.79
C ARG A 101 -5.25 -7.86 -12.58
N ASP A 102 -6.55 -8.10 -12.54
CA ASP A 102 -7.50 -7.10 -12.06
C ASP A 102 -7.88 -7.40 -10.61
N ILE A 103 -8.28 -6.35 -9.89
CA ILE A 103 -8.78 -6.41 -8.53
C ILE A 103 -9.99 -5.52 -8.40
N VAL A 104 -11.04 -6.04 -7.77
CA VAL A 104 -12.14 -5.25 -7.20
C VAL A 104 -11.98 -5.29 -5.69
N ALA A 105 -11.89 -4.13 -5.04
CA ALA A 105 -11.64 -4.05 -3.60
C ALA A 105 -12.47 -2.94 -2.95
N ILE A 106 -12.86 -3.18 -1.69
CA ILE A 106 -13.25 -2.09 -0.79
C ILE A 106 -11.97 -1.52 -0.21
N MET A 107 -11.88 -0.19 -0.23
CA MET A 107 -10.86 0.58 0.44
C MET A 107 -11.50 1.41 1.54
N TYR A 108 -10.90 1.38 2.72
CA TYR A 108 -11.34 2.11 3.91
C TYR A 108 -10.18 2.89 4.51
N TRP A 109 -10.43 4.10 5.01
CA TRP A 109 -9.46 4.82 5.83
C TRP A 109 -10.01 5.20 7.19
N ASP A 110 -9.12 5.29 8.16
CA ASP A 110 -9.41 5.89 9.46
C ASP A 110 -8.20 6.56 10.08
N LYS A 111 -8.45 7.29 11.15
CA LYS A 111 -7.44 7.91 12.00
C LYS A 111 -7.22 7.12 13.27
N GLU A 112 -5.98 7.02 13.69
CA GLU A 112 -5.60 6.49 15.00
C GLU A 112 -4.52 7.39 15.61
N GLY A 113 -4.90 8.17 16.62
CA GLY A 113 -4.07 9.28 17.12
C GLY A 113 -3.78 10.28 16.00
N ASP A 114 -2.50 10.64 15.85
CA ASP A 114 -2.00 11.53 14.79
C ASP A 114 -1.67 10.77 13.49
N GLY A 115 -1.92 9.47 13.43
CA GLY A 115 -1.70 8.62 12.27
C GLY A 115 -2.97 8.37 11.46
N ILE A 116 -2.77 7.89 10.23
CA ILE A 116 -3.84 7.44 9.33
C ILE A 116 -3.49 6.04 8.83
N TYR A 117 -4.50 5.19 8.68
CA TYR A 117 -4.35 3.95 7.91
C TYR A 117 -5.36 3.91 6.77
N ILE A 118 -4.94 3.29 5.67
CA ILE A 118 -5.78 3.00 4.52
C ILE A 118 -5.69 1.51 4.27
N SER A 119 -6.80 0.80 4.42
CA SER A 119 -6.92 -0.64 4.24
C SER A 119 -7.69 -0.98 2.97
N LEU A 120 -7.31 -2.08 2.33
CA LEU A 120 -7.98 -2.65 1.18
C LEU A 120 -8.23 -4.14 1.40
N ALA A 121 -9.38 -4.63 0.92
CA ALA A 121 -9.65 -6.05 0.80
C ALA A 121 -10.54 -6.31 -0.42
N SER A 122 -10.31 -7.42 -1.11
CA SER A 122 -11.11 -7.80 -2.28
C SER A 122 -12.56 -8.00 -1.92
N THR A 123 -13.45 -7.58 -2.82
CA THR A 123 -14.89 -7.81 -2.75
C THR A 123 -15.42 -8.21 -4.12
N SER A 124 -16.65 -8.68 -4.18
CA SER A 124 -17.38 -8.83 -5.43
C SER A 124 -18.25 -7.60 -5.70
N TRP A 125 -18.40 -7.26 -6.98
CA TRP A 125 -19.31 -6.20 -7.42
C TRP A 125 -20.01 -6.62 -8.71
N PRO A 126 -21.35 -6.67 -8.76
CA PRO A 126 -22.07 -7.22 -9.92
C PRO A 126 -21.75 -6.53 -11.25
N ALA A 127 -21.47 -5.22 -11.24
CA ALA A 127 -21.13 -4.47 -12.45
C ALA A 127 -19.67 -4.68 -12.91
N LEU A 128 -18.84 -5.37 -12.13
CA LEU A 128 -17.44 -5.68 -12.45
C LEU A 128 -17.16 -7.19 -12.29
N PRO A 129 -17.87 -8.04 -13.04
CA PRO A 129 -17.63 -9.48 -13.01
C PRO A 129 -16.22 -9.80 -13.53
N PRO A 130 -15.65 -10.97 -13.17
CA PRO A 130 -14.42 -11.45 -13.79
C PRO A 130 -14.56 -11.46 -15.33
N SER A 131 -13.50 -11.07 -16.03
CA SER A 131 -13.47 -11.06 -17.49
C SER A 131 -12.39 -12.01 -18.02
N SER A 132 -12.42 -12.32 -19.31
CA SER A 132 -11.35 -13.10 -19.96
C SER A 132 -10.05 -12.31 -20.17
N GLN A 133 -10.07 -10.98 -19.99
CA GLN A 133 -8.90 -10.12 -20.20
C GLN A 133 -7.88 -10.25 -19.06
N TYR A 134 -8.35 -10.50 -17.84
CA TYR A 134 -7.52 -10.55 -16.65
C TYR A 134 -7.92 -11.70 -15.74
N VAL A 135 -6.93 -12.30 -15.08
CA VAL A 135 -7.21 -13.15 -13.92
C VAL A 135 -7.48 -12.24 -12.73
N ARG A 136 -8.62 -12.42 -12.05
CA ARG A 136 -9.00 -11.68 -10.84
C ARG A 136 -8.13 -12.09 -9.67
N ALA A 137 -7.22 -11.21 -9.25
CA ALA A 137 -6.44 -11.42 -8.03
C ALA A 137 -7.29 -11.14 -6.79
N THR A 138 -6.90 -11.76 -5.67
CA THR A 138 -7.52 -11.55 -4.37
C THR A 138 -6.57 -10.76 -3.49
N PHE A 139 -6.97 -9.56 -3.10
CA PHE A 139 -6.40 -8.85 -1.97
C PHE A 139 -7.02 -9.39 -0.69
N TYR A 140 -6.19 -10.03 0.13
CA TYR A 140 -6.52 -10.19 1.55
C TYR A 140 -6.35 -8.83 2.25
N PRO A 141 -6.83 -8.67 3.51
CA PRO A 141 -6.68 -7.41 4.23
C PRO A 141 -5.24 -6.89 4.19
N GLN A 142 -5.06 -5.75 3.54
CA GLN A 142 -3.75 -5.16 3.28
C GLN A 142 -3.88 -3.63 3.25
N GLY A 143 -2.78 -2.90 3.07
CA GLY A 143 -2.83 -1.44 2.95
C GLY A 143 -1.66 -0.72 3.58
N TYR A 144 -1.84 0.56 3.85
CA TYR A 144 -0.80 1.46 4.35
C TYR A 144 -1.13 2.00 5.73
N VAL A 145 -0.08 2.20 6.53
CA VAL A 145 -0.11 2.99 7.77
C VAL A 145 0.86 4.15 7.61
N TYR A 146 0.36 5.33 7.93
CA TYR A 146 1.08 6.61 7.94
C TYR A 146 1.10 7.12 9.36
N ALA A 147 2.28 7.22 9.96
CA ALA A 147 2.43 7.72 11.33
C ALA A 147 3.50 8.81 11.38
N PRO A 148 3.26 9.93 12.08
CA PRO A 148 4.28 10.95 12.25
C PRO A 148 5.46 10.38 13.05
N MET A 149 6.67 10.84 12.73
CA MET A 149 7.87 10.44 13.47
C MET A 149 7.86 11.10 14.86
N PRO A 150 8.19 10.35 15.92
CA PRO A 150 8.32 10.93 17.25
C PRO A 150 9.33 12.08 17.26
N GLY A 151 8.88 13.26 17.69
CA GLY A 151 9.72 14.47 17.77
C GLY A 151 9.88 15.25 16.46
N ASP A 152 9.30 14.80 15.34
CA ASP A 152 9.34 15.51 14.06
C ASP A 152 8.08 15.21 13.23
N PRO A 153 6.98 15.97 13.42
CA PRO A 153 5.70 15.72 12.73
C PRO A 153 5.73 16.01 11.22
N GLU A 154 6.78 16.70 10.74
CA GLU A 154 7.02 16.92 9.30
C GLU A 154 7.62 15.68 8.61
N LYS A 155 7.92 14.63 9.38
CA LYS A 155 8.36 13.34 8.87
C LYS A 155 7.32 12.27 9.15
N THR A 156 7.10 11.41 8.16
CA THR A 156 6.15 10.30 8.27
C THR A 156 6.86 8.97 8.09
N LEU A 157 6.60 8.05 9.01
CA LEU A 157 6.84 6.62 8.84
C LEU A 157 5.70 6.02 8.04
N ILE A 158 6.04 5.43 6.90
CA ILE A 158 5.13 4.71 6.03
C ILE A 158 5.38 3.22 6.20
N ARG A 159 4.32 2.44 6.41
CA ARG A 159 4.37 0.98 6.39
C ARG A 159 3.33 0.44 5.42
N LEU A 160 3.75 -0.39 4.48
CA LEU A 160 2.89 -1.19 3.63
C LEU A 160 2.73 -2.57 4.26
N VAL A 161 1.51 -3.06 4.33
CA VAL A 161 1.19 -4.48 4.47
C VAL A 161 0.67 -4.95 3.11
N HIS A 162 1.27 -5.98 2.53
CA HIS A 162 0.89 -6.53 1.24
C HIS A 162 0.55 -8.02 1.39
N HIS A 163 -0.66 -8.40 0.97
CA HIS A 163 -1.17 -9.76 1.04
C HIS A 163 -2.12 -10.02 -0.14
N ILE A 164 -1.60 -10.73 -1.13
CA ILE A 164 -2.26 -10.95 -2.42
C ILE A 164 -2.16 -12.42 -2.83
N ASP A 165 -3.25 -12.95 -3.37
CA ASP A 165 -3.28 -14.17 -4.20
C ASP A 165 -3.42 -13.79 -5.67
N VAL A 166 -2.48 -14.26 -6.49
CA VAL A 166 -2.46 -14.02 -7.95
C VAL A 166 -3.01 -15.19 -8.76
N HIS A 167 -3.48 -16.25 -8.06
CA HIS A 167 -4.12 -17.44 -8.61
C HIS A 167 -3.28 -18.17 -9.66
N LEU A 168 -2.01 -18.46 -9.33
CA LEU A 168 -1.07 -19.18 -10.19
C LEU A 168 -0.69 -20.54 -9.60
N ALA A 169 -1.63 -21.50 -9.65
CA ALA A 169 -1.45 -22.82 -9.05
C ALA A 169 -0.30 -23.65 -9.67
N PHE A 170 0.10 -23.35 -10.91
CA PHE A 170 1.17 -24.08 -11.62
C PHE A 170 2.58 -23.55 -11.36
N ILE A 171 2.72 -22.40 -10.68
CA ILE A 171 4.03 -21.85 -10.30
C ILE A 171 4.31 -22.18 -8.82
N PRO A 172 5.51 -22.68 -8.47
CA PRO A 172 5.84 -22.97 -7.08
C PRO A 172 5.69 -21.75 -6.16
N ALA A 173 5.02 -21.93 -5.02
CA ALA A 173 4.73 -20.87 -4.06
C ALA A 173 5.95 -20.03 -3.60
N PRO A 174 7.17 -20.59 -3.44
CA PRO A 174 8.35 -19.80 -3.11
C PRO A 174 8.73 -18.79 -4.20
N VAL A 175 8.52 -19.12 -5.48
CA VAL A 175 8.80 -18.25 -6.62
C VAL A 175 7.82 -17.07 -6.63
N ILE A 176 6.52 -17.36 -6.50
CA ILE A 176 5.48 -16.34 -6.37
C ILE A 176 5.80 -15.42 -5.18
N SER A 177 6.12 -16.03 -4.04
CA SER A 177 6.44 -15.28 -2.82
C SER A 177 7.62 -14.35 -3.01
N LEU A 178 8.69 -14.77 -3.71
CA LEU A 178 9.86 -13.94 -3.97
C LEU A 178 9.50 -12.74 -4.86
N ILE A 179 8.77 -12.98 -5.95
CA ILE A 179 8.33 -11.93 -6.88
C ILE A 179 7.48 -10.90 -6.15
N LEU A 180 6.46 -11.34 -5.41
CA LEU A 180 5.57 -10.44 -4.64
C LEU A 180 6.31 -9.66 -3.54
N ALA A 181 7.36 -10.25 -2.94
CA ALA A 181 8.21 -9.52 -2.00
C ALA A 181 8.96 -8.38 -2.67
N LYS A 182 9.53 -8.65 -3.85
CA LYS A 182 10.24 -7.63 -4.63
C LYS A 182 9.27 -6.52 -5.06
N THR A 183 8.11 -6.88 -5.60
CA THR A 183 7.06 -5.92 -5.96
C THR A 183 6.66 -5.04 -4.77
N GLY A 184 6.45 -5.62 -3.58
CA GLY A 184 6.14 -4.84 -2.38
C GLY A 184 7.21 -3.81 -2.01
N ARG A 185 8.49 -4.19 -2.08
CA ARG A 185 9.61 -3.25 -1.85
C ARG A 185 9.68 -2.16 -2.90
N ASP A 186 9.58 -2.55 -4.17
CA ASP A 186 9.65 -1.62 -5.30
C ASP A 186 8.52 -0.59 -5.20
N THR A 187 7.30 -1.00 -4.83
CA THR A 187 6.17 -0.08 -4.55
C THR A 187 6.50 0.93 -3.45
N VAL A 188 7.07 0.49 -2.32
CA VAL A 188 7.43 1.41 -1.22
C VAL A 188 8.51 2.42 -1.65
N MET A 189 9.47 1.98 -2.47
CA MET A 189 10.52 2.86 -2.98
C MET A 189 9.97 3.87 -4.00
N GLN A 190 9.14 3.43 -4.94
CA GLN A 190 8.48 4.31 -5.91
C GLN A 190 7.60 5.35 -5.21
N PHE A 191 6.85 4.94 -4.19
CA PHE A 191 6.02 5.85 -3.42
C PHE A 191 6.84 6.86 -2.62
N ARG A 192 7.98 6.44 -2.06
CA ARG A 192 8.94 7.36 -1.42
C ARG A 192 9.41 8.43 -2.41
N ASP A 193 9.83 8.02 -3.60
CA ASP A 193 10.36 8.93 -4.62
C ASP A 193 9.29 9.92 -5.09
N HIS A 194 8.04 9.46 -5.27
CA HIS A 194 6.87 10.31 -5.54
C HIS A 194 6.71 11.40 -4.49
N LEU A 195 6.66 11.02 -3.21
CA LEU A 195 6.45 11.98 -2.12
C LEU A 195 7.62 12.96 -1.97
N GLU A 196 8.85 12.53 -2.24
CA GLU A 196 10.01 13.43 -2.25
C GLU A 196 9.96 14.43 -3.41
N ASN A 197 9.44 14.04 -4.57
CA ASN A 197 9.26 14.94 -5.71
C ASN A 197 8.10 15.91 -5.47
N LEU A 198 6.96 15.42 -4.96
CA LEU A 198 5.83 16.23 -4.55
C LEU A 198 6.26 17.33 -3.58
N ARG A 199 7.08 16.99 -2.57
CA ARG A 199 7.65 17.95 -1.63
C ARG A 199 8.47 19.04 -2.33
N LYS A 200 9.33 18.67 -3.29
CA LYS A 200 10.19 19.62 -4.01
C LYS A 200 9.36 20.64 -4.78
N GLU A 201 8.29 20.20 -5.44
CA GLU A 201 7.37 21.07 -6.17
C GLU A 201 6.71 22.10 -5.23
N PHE A 202 6.24 21.67 -4.06
CA PHE A 202 5.70 22.59 -3.05
C PHE A 202 6.74 23.57 -2.50
N THR A 203 7.98 23.13 -2.28
CA THR A 203 9.04 24.02 -1.78
C THR A 203 9.61 24.96 -2.86
N GLY A 204 9.57 24.55 -4.13
CA GLY A 204 10.07 25.35 -5.26
C GLY A 204 9.10 26.45 -5.69
N LEU A 205 7.80 26.28 -5.44
CA LEU A 205 6.77 27.30 -5.69
C LEU A 205 6.67 28.37 -4.58
N GLY A 206 7.33 28.17 -3.44
CA GLY A 206 7.35 29.11 -2.31
C GLY A 206 8.49 30.13 -2.33
N GLY A 207 9.25 30.21 -3.43
CA GLY A 207 10.39 31.12 -3.59
C GLY A 207 10.15 32.15 -4.69
N VAL A 208 9.18 33.05 -4.49
CA VAL A 208 9.08 34.36 -5.16
C VAL A 208 8.68 35.41 -4.13
#